data_AF-A0A1D8KBM4-F1
#
_entry.id   AF-A0A1D8KBM4-F1
#
_cell.length_a   1.000
_cell.length_b   1.000
_cell.length_c   1.000
_cell.angle_alpha   90.00
_cell.angle_beta   90.00
_cell.angle_gamma   90.00
#
_symmetry.space_group_name_H-M   'P 1'
#
loop_
_entity.id
_entity.type
_entity.pdbx_description
1 polymer ?
#
loop_
_entity_poly.entity_id
_entity_poly.type
_entity_poly.pdbx_seq_one_letter_code
_entity_poly.pdbx_strand_id
1 'polypeptide(L)'
;MPTPGRAAARWDLHDYAVQRRAFRALRLVFGLIWVFNVVYQLHPAYIERLFLKSIAAHHGQSAWYVDYTHWAMGLIAAIGAPGVALFTVAVGALLAVSLLSGLWLRPVAWIGVVFTFVMWTLNGHLGGPYTAGATDPGTLIVYSLTFIALLLAEPAAGAADDEAARARRYRILRLLFGALWTFDAAWKWTPFFIDHSLSYLVQSQAGQPAWIVAYIQIFVDAIKLVGQQAFGIFAAVAETVIAVGLLANRGMRFVLPFGFLYSIGVWTTAEGWGGPYGAVTGVGGDVLGTTIIYALIFAYLMVMYPPMRRSEA
;
A
#
# COMPACT_ATOMS: atom_id res chain seq x y z
N MET A 1 -47.10 -22.47 -20.52
CA MET A 1 -46.59 -21.55 -19.48
C MET A 1 -45.09 -21.37 -19.72
N PRO A 2 -44.59 -20.16 -20.02
CA PRO A 2 -43.16 -19.95 -20.15
C PRO A 2 -42.54 -19.88 -18.75
N THR A 3 -41.53 -20.69 -18.50
CA THR A 3 -40.66 -20.62 -17.32
C THR A 3 -39.97 -19.25 -17.26
N PRO A 4 -39.93 -18.56 -16.10
CA PRO A 4 -39.15 -17.35 -15.95
C PRO A 4 -37.67 -17.74 -16.07
N GLY A 5 -37.02 -17.30 -17.14
CA GLY A 5 -35.57 -17.42 -17.28
C GLY A 5 -34.91 -16.73 -16.10
N ARG A 6 -34.11 -17.47 -15.33
CA ARG A 6 -33.16 -16.90 -14.36
C ARG A 6 -32.28 -15.92 -15.14
N ALA A 7 -32.57 -14.63 -15.03
CA ALA A 7 -31.65 -13.59 -15.46
C ALA A 7 -30.35 -13.83 -14.69
N ALA A 8 -29.32 -14.29 -15.39
CA ALA A 8 -27.98 -14.34 -14.83
C ALA A 8 -27.66 -12.94 -14.33
N ALA A 9 -27.46 -12.79 -13.01
CA ALA A 9 -27.12 -11.53 -12.40
C ALA A 9 -25.83 -11.02 -13.04
N ARG A 10 -25.97 -10.17 -14.04
CA ARG A 10 -24.85 -9.54 -14.73
C ARG A 10 -24.38 -8.45 -13.77
N TRP A 11 -23.31 -8.73 -13.06
CA TRP A 11 -22.69 -7.79 -12.13
C TRP A 11 -22.17 -6.59 -12.93
N ASP A 12 -22.99 -5.55 -13.04
CA ASP A 12 -22.57 -4.26 -13.56
C ASP A 12 -21.98 -3.45 -12.41
N LEU A 13 -20.65 -3.33 -12.35
CA LEU A 13 -19.96 -2.51 -11.34
C LEU A 13 -20.32 -1.02 -11.43
N HIS A 14 -21.04 -0.62 -12.48
CA HIS A 14 -21.54 0.73 -12.70
C HIS A 14 -22.97 0.94 -12.18
N ASP A 15 -23.64 -0.11 -11.67
CA ASP A 15 -24.79 0.06 -10.80
C ASP A 15 -24.32 0.70 -9.49
N TYR A 16 -24.91 1.84 -9.14
CA TYR A 16 -24.60 2.61 -7.93
C TYR A 16 -24.69 1.76 -6.65
N ALA A 17 -25.67 0.85 -6.57
CA ALA A 17 -25.82 -0.02 -5.42
C ALA A 17 -24.68 -1.04 -5.31
N VAL A 18 -24.23 -1.59 -6.44
CA VAL A 18 -23.11 -2.53 -6.52
C VAL A 18 -21.80 -1.81 -6.21
N GLN A 19 -21.58 -0.63 -6.78
CA GLN A 19 -20.40 0.20 -6.55
C GLN A 19 -20.25 0.56 -5.07
N ARG A 20 -21.35 0.95 -4.42
CA ARG A 20 -21.37 1.27 -2.97
C ARG A 20 -21.04 0.05 -2.11
N ARG A 21 -21.54 -1.14 -2.48
CA ARG A 21 -21.19 -2.40 -1.79
C ARG A 21 -19.71 -2.74 -1.98
N ALA A 22 -19.16 -2.51 -3.17
CA ALA A 22 -17.75 -2.72 -3.46
C ALA A 22 -16.86 -1.77 -2.63
N PHE A 23 -17.16 -0.47 -2.59
CA PHE A 23 -16.43 0.46 -1.71
C PHE A 23 -16.52 0.09 -0.24
N ARG A 24 -17.70 -0.33 0.23
CA ARG A 24 -17.85 -0.86 1.59
C ARG A 24 -16.96 -2.08 1.82
N ALA A 25 -16.89 -3.02 0.88
CA ALA A 25 -16.02 -4.18 1.00
C ALA A 25 -14.54 -3.78 1.06
N LEU A 26 -14.09 -2.87 0.19
CA LEU A 26 -12.70 -2.36 0.20
C LEU A 26 -12.37 -1.65 1.51
N ARG A 27 -13.29 -0.85 2.03
CA ARG A 27 -13.18 -0.21 3.34
C ARG A 27 -13.04 -1.25 4.46
N LEU A 28 -13.85 -2.30 4.45
CA LEU A 28 -13.78 -3.38 5.44
C LEU A 28 -12.44 -4.14 5.35
N VAL A 29 -11.98 -4.45 4.14
CA VAL A 29 -10.65 -5.05 3.92
C VAL A 29 -9.57 -4.16 4.51
N PHE A 30 -9.62 -2.85 4.25
CA PHE A 30 -8.67 -1.92 4.84
C PHE A 30 -8.74 -1.88 6.38
N GLY A 31 -9.95 -1.95 6.95
CA GLY A 31 -10.17 -2.07 8.39
C GLY A 31 -9.54 -3.33 8.97
N LEU A 32 -9.63 -4.47 8.29
CA LEU A 32 -8.99 -5.72 8.71
C LEU A 32 -7.46 -5.64 8.67
N ILE A 33 -6.89 -4.93 7.69
CA ILE A 33 -5.45 -4.65 7.65
C ILE A 33 -5.03 -3.82 8.88
N TRP A 34 -5.83 -2.83 9.26
CA TRP A 34 -5.57 -2.06 10.49
C TRP A 34 -5.71 -2.90 11.76
N VAL A 35 -6.68 -3.82 11.84
CA VAL A 35 -6.76 -4.78 12.96
C VAL A 35 -5.49 -5.62 13.03
N PHE A 36 -5.01 -6.14 11.90
CA PHE A 36 -3.76 -6.89 11.84
C PHE A 36 -2.58 -6.07 12.38
N ASN A 37 -2.43 -4.84 11.92
CA ASN A 37 -1.36 -3.94 12.39
C ASN A 37 -1.47 -3.70 13.91
N VAL A 38 -2.67 -3.42 14.42
CA VAL A 38 -2.91 -3.17 15.86
C VAL A 38 -2.56 -4.40 16.69
N VAL A 39 -2.99 -5.59 16.28
CA VAL A 39 -2.69 -6.84 17.00
C VAL A 39 -1.18 -7.06 17.11
N TYR A 40 -0.44 -6.78 16.03
CA TYR A 40 1.01 -6.91 16.05
C TYR A 40 1.67 -5.85 16.95
N GLN A 41 1.26 -4.61 16.81
CA GLN A 41 1.83 -3.49 17.58
C GLN A 41 1.45 -3.54 19.08
N LEU A 42 0.43 -4.31 19.46
CA LEU A 42 0.12 -4.59 20.87
C LEU A 42 1.14 -5.54 21.53
N HIS A 43 2.04 -6.16 20.77
CA HIS A 43 3.05 -7.04 21.34
C HIS A 43 4.00 -6.27 22.28
N PRO A 44 4.30 -6.75 23.50
CA PRO A 44 5.13 -6.02 24.47
C PRO A 44 6.49 -5.59 23.92
N ALA A 45 7.15 -6.47 23.15
CA ALA A 45 8.43 -6.15 22.53
C ALA A 45 8.35 -4.93 21.58
N TYR A 46 7.21 -4.73 20.91
CA TYR A 46 7.00 -3.56 20.08
C TYR A 46 6.93 -2.28 20.92
N ILE A 47 6.05 -2.28 21.91
CA ILE A 47 5.78 -1.15 22.79
C ILE A 47 7.04 -0.73 23.57
N GLU A 48 7.77 -1.70 24.12
CA GLU A 48 8.91 -1.43 24.99
C GLU A 48 10.20 -1.11 24.24
N ARG A 49 10.36 -1.62 23.00
CA ARG A 49 11.65 -1.57 22.29
C ARG A 49 11.53 -1.24 20.81
N LEU A 50 10.73 -1.97 20.05
CA LEU A 50 10.80 -1.89 18.58
C LEU A 50 10.28 -0.57 18.03
N PHE A 51 9.24 0.02 18.64
CA PHE A 51 8.68 1.29 18.18
C PHE A 51 9.72 2.43 18.14
N LEU A 52 10.44 2.64 19.25
CA LEU A 52 11.47 3.68 19.29
C LEU A 52 12.64 3.33 18.38
N LYS A 53 12.99 2.04 18.29
CA LYS A 53 14.04 1.56 17.40
C LYS A 53 13.70 1.76 15.93
N SER A 54 12.44 1.64 15.51
CA SER A 54 12.06 1.82 14.11
C SER A 54 12.10 3.29 13.66
N ILE A 55 12.29 4.25 14.57
CA ILE A 55 12.53 5.67 14.23
C ILE A 55 14.03 5.95 14.02
N ALA A 56 14.91 5.09 14.54
CA ALA A 56 16.35 5.32 14.50
C ALA A 56 16.86 5.49 13.06
N ALA A 57 17.77 6.43 12.87
CA ALA A 57 18.39 6.68 11.58
C ALA A 57 19.16 5.44 11.09
N HIS A 58 19.14 5.24 9.77
CA HIS A 58 19.89 4.18 9.10
C HIS A 58 21.23 4.70 8.58
N HIS A 59 22.20 3.81 8.43
CA HIS A 59 23.49 4.14 7.83
C HIS A 59 23.29 4.69 6.40
N GLY A 60 23.98 5.80 6.09
CA GLY A 60 23.93 6.43 4.78
C GLY A 60 22.83 7.49 4.61
N GLN A 61 22.01 7.75 5.64
CA GLN A 61 21.04 8.84 5.63
C GLN A 61 21.71 10.22 5.65
N SER A 62 21.11 11.18 4.94
CA SER A 62 21.56 12.58 4.92
C SER A 62 21.53 13.20 6.32
N ALA A 63 22.51 14.04 6.65
CA ALA A 63 22.68 14.63 7.98
C ALA A 63 21.41 15.28 8.53
N TRP A 64 20.70 16.08 7.73
CA TRP A 64 19.46 16.75 8.17
C TRP A 64 18.38 15.76 8.63
N TYR A 65 18.31 14.58 8.01
CA TYR A 65 17.32 13.56 8.33
C TYR A 65 17.73 12.77 9.58
N VAL A 66 19.03 12.55 9.76
CA VAL A 66 19.59 12.01 11.02
C VAL A 66 19.29 12.96 12.18
N ASP A 67 19.49 14.27 12.00
CA ASP A 67 19.18 15.27 13.02
C ASP A 67 17.67 15.30 13.35
N TYR A 68 16.82 15.23 12.33
CA TYR A 68 15.37 15.17 12.48
C TYR A 68 14.90 13.94 13.27
N THR A 69 15.42 12.75 12.95
CA THR A 69 15.06 11.51 13.65
C THR A 69 15.61 11.48 15.08
N HIS A 70 16.83 11.96 15.32
CA HIS A 70 17.38 12.10 16.68
C HIS A 70 16.56 13.07 17.53
N TRP A 71 16.15 14.21 16.97
CA TRP A 71 15.26 15.16 17.66
C TRP A 71 13.94 14.50 18.02
N ALA A 72 13.31 13.80 17.08
CA ALA A 72 12.04 13.10 17.31
C ALA A 72 12.18 12.01 18.38
N MET A 73 13.23 11.20 18.32
CA MET A 73 13.52 10.18 19.33
C MET A 73 13.75 10.79 20.72
N GLY A 74 14.47 11.91 20.80
CA GLY A 74 14.69 12.63 22.07
C GLY A 74 13.37 13.13 22.69
N LEU A 75 12.48 13.69 21.86
CA LEU A 75 11.15 14.11 22.29
C LEU A 75 10.31 12.92 22.77
N ILE A 76 10.29 11.82 22.03
CA ILE A 76 9.56 10.59 22.38
C ILE A 76 10.10 9.98 23.67
N ALA A 77 11.43 9.96 23.85
CA ALA A 77 12.07 9.48 25.07
C ALA A 77 11.72 10.35 26.28
N ALA A 78 11.65 11.68 26.12
CA ALA A 78 11.27 12.61 27.18
C ALA A 78 9.81 12.48 27.61
N ILE A 79 8.90 12.17 26.69
CA ILE A 79 7.48 11.91 26.98
C ILE A 79 7.29 10.51 27.60
N GLY A 80 8.10 9.55 27.18
CA GLY A 80 8.00 8.14 27.55
C GLY A 80 7.63 7.28 26.36
N ALA A 81 8.64 6.62 25.76
CA ALA A 81 8.48 5.86 24.52
C ALA A 81 7.37 4.78 24.53
N PRO A 82 7.19 3.98 25.61
CA PRO A 82 6.08 3.03 25.68
C PRO A 82 4.71 3.71 25.64
N GLY A 83 4.58 4.89 26.24
CA GLY A 83 3.33 5.66 26.21
C GLY A 83 3.01 6.19 24.82
N VAL A 84 4.01 6.69 24.10
CA VAL A 84 3.86 7.12 22.70
C VAL A 84 3.53 5.92 21.80
N ALA A 85 4.19 4.77 21.99
CA ALA A 85 3.86 3.55 21.25
C ALA A 85 2.41 3.09 21.50
N LEU A 86 1.94 3.09 22.75
CA LEU A 86 0.54 2.80 23.07
C LEU A 86 -0.43 3.80 22.43
N PHE A 87 -0.05 5.08 22.36
CA PHE A 87 -0.84 6.09 21.67
C PHE A 87 -0.95 5.80 20.17
N THR A 88 0.13 5.42 19.49
CA THR A 88 0.07 5.07 18.06
C THR A 88 -0.79 3.84 17.82
N VAL A 89 -0.72 2.83 18.70
CA VAL A 89 -1.61 1.66 18.70
C VAL A 89 -3.07 2.06 18.89
N ALA A 90 -3.36 2.96 19.82
CA ALA A 90 -4.71 3.45 20.08
C ALA A 90 -5.29 4.20 18.88
N VAL A 91 -4.47 5.02 18.20
CA VAL A 91 -4.85 5.63 16.91
C VAL A 91 -5.15 4.55 15.88
N GLY A 92 -4.30 3.53 15.73
CA GLY A 92 -4.54 2.40 14.85
C GLY A 92 -5.85 1.67 15.15
N ALA A 93 -6.18 1.46 16.43
CA ALA A 93 -7.42 0.82 16.85
C ALA A 93 -8.65 1.68 16.52
N LEU A 94 -8.56 3.01 16.73
CA LEU A 94 -9.60 3.95 16.33
C LEU A 94 -9.84 3.91 14.81
N LEU A 95 -8.76 3.90 14.02
CA LEU A 95 -8.83 3.77 12.55
C LEU A 95 -9.51 2.45 12.16
N ALA A 96 -9.10 1.32 12.75
CA ALA A 96 -9.70 0.01 12.52
C ALA A 96 -11.21 -0.01 12.83
N VAL A 97 -11.61 0.48 14.00
CA VAL A 97 -13.03 0.52 14.42
C VAL A 97 -13.84 1.39 13.48
N SER A 98 -13.35 2.57 13.10
CA SER A 98 -14.02 3.45 12.15
C SER A 98 -14.15 2.82 10.76
N LEU A 99 -13.09 2.19 10.27
CA LEU A 99 -13.07 1.48 8.98
C LEU A 99 -13.96 0.24 8.98
N LEU A 100 -14.17 -0.46 10.09
CA LEU A 100 -15.05 -1.62 10.14
C LEU A 100 -16.52 -1.19 10.30
N SER A 101 -16.80 -0.32 11.26
CA SER A 101 -18.17 0.11 11.58
C SER A 101 -18.75 1.14 10.61
N GLY A 102 -17.90 2.01 10.05
CA GLY A 102 -18.31 3.21 9.31
C GLY A 102 -18.61 4.41 10.21
N LEU A 103 -18.47 4.28 11.53
CA LEU A 103 -18.65 5.37 12.49
C LEU A 103 -17.55 6.41 12.34
N TRP A 104 -17.92 7.68 12.27
CA TRP A 104 -17.00 8.82 12.12
C TRP A 104 -15.99 8.67 10.97
N LEU A 105 -16.38 7.95 9.92
CA LEU A 105 -15.45 7.52 8.86
C LEU A 105 -14.63 8.66 8.27
N ARG A 106 -15.27 9.78 7.94
CA ARG A 106 -14.59 10.91 7.28
C ARG A 106 -13.58 11.63 8.20
N PRO A 107 -13.95 12.12 9.40
CA PRO A 107 -12.97 12.76 10.28
C PRO A 107 -11.85 11.80 10.69
N VAL A 108 -12.18 10.53 10.96
CA VAL A 108 -11.17 9.52 11.33
C VAL A 108 -10.29 9.14 10.14
N ALA A 109 -10.80 9.12 8.91
CA ALA A 109 -9.97 8.94 7.72
C ALA A 109 -8.97 10.09 7.52
N TRP A 110 -9.36 11.34 7.80
CA TRP A 110 -8.41 12.46 7.79
C TRP A 110 -7.33 12.34 8.87
N ILE A 111 -7.69 11.87 10.08
CA ILE A 111 -6.70 11.49 11.09
C ILE A 111 -5.76 10.44 10.51
N GLY A 112 -6.30 9.42 9.83
CA GLY A 112 -5.52 8.40 9.13
C GLY A 112 -4.51 8.99 8.14
N VAL A 113 -4.95 9.88 7.24
CA VAL A 113 -4.06 10.57 6.27
C VAL A 113 -2.89 11.26 6.97
N VAL A 114 -3.17 12.07 7.99
CA VAL A 114 -2.14 12.85 8.69
C VAL A 114 -1.23 11.94 9.50
N PHE A 115 -1.82 11.01 10.25
CA PHE A 115 -1.10 10.08 11.11
C PHE A 115 -0.11 9.24 10.30
N THR A 116 -0.56 8.58 9.22
CA THR A 116 0.34 7.76 8.40
C THR A 116 1.34 8.58 7.60
N PHE A 117 1.02 9.84 7.26
CA PHE A 117 1.99 10.76 6.68
C PHE A 117 3.11 11.12 7.66
N VAL A 118 2.78 11.43 8.91
CA VAL A 118 3.77 11.71 9.96
C VAL A 118 4.58 10.45 10.29
N MET A 119 3.95 9.28 10.39
CA MET A 119 4.68 8.04 10.63
C MET A 119 5.57 7.67 9.44
N TRP A 120 5.20 8.04 8.21
CA TRP A 120 6.04 7.87 7.03
C TRP A 120 7.34 8.69 7.10
N THR A 121 7.28 9.92 7.64
CA THR A 121 8.49 10.72 7.84
C THR A 121 9.34 10.23 9.00
N LEU A 122 8.78 9.47 9.94
CA LEU A 122 9.50 8.89 11.09
C LEU A 122 9.90 7.45 10.80
N ASN A 123 9.06 6.49 11.19
CA ASN A 123 9.28 5.05 11.09
C ASN A 123 9.36 4.54 9.65
N GLY A 124 8.78 5.27 8.69
CA GLY A 124 8.82 4.93 7.26
C GLY A 124 10.06 5.43 6.52
N HIS A 125 10.93 6.19 7.20
CA HIS A 125 12.19 6.73 6.67
C HIS A 125 12.12 7.38 5.30
N LEU A 126 10.97 7.96 4.91
CA LEU A 126 10.74 8.59 3.61
C LEU A 126 10.97 7.68 2.37
N GLY A 127 11.19 6.37 2.54
CA GLY A 127 11.44 5.41 1.46
C GLY A 127 12.82 5.47 0.78
N GLY A 128 12.86 5.08 -0.50
CA GLY A 128 14.05 4.77 -1.31
C GLY A 128 15.22 5.77 -1.41
N PRO A 129 15.05 7.10 -1.36
CA PRO A 129 16.19 8.02 -1.34
C PRO A 129 16.91 8.08 0.01
N TYR A 130 16.25 7.62 1.09
CA TYR A 130 16.74 7.76 2.46
C TYR A 130 16.91 6.41 3.15
N THR A 131 16.56 5.30 2.52
CA THR A 131 16.80 3.96 3.08
C THR A 131 17.60 3.14 2.09
N ALA A 132 18.81 2.74 2.48
CA ALA A 132 19.70 1.94 1.64
C ALA A 132 19.00 0.64 1.20
N GLY A 133 18.95 0.41 -0.12
CA GLY A 133 18.27 -0.73 -0.71
C GLY A 133 16.75 -0.61 -0.79
N ALA A 134 16.10 0.40 -0.22
CA ALA A 134 14.67 0.60 -0.48
C ALA A 134 14.49 1.12 -1.91
N THR A 135 13.51 0.56 -2.64
CA THR A 135 13.15 1.01 -3.99
C THR A 135 11.72 1.51 -4.10
N ASP A 136 11.00 1.49 -2.97
CA ASP A 136 9.64 1.98 -2.85
C ASP A 136 9.60 3.35 -2.14
N PRO A 137 8.53 4.13 -2.28
CA PRO A 137 8.37 5.40 -1.57
C PRO A 137 8.12 5.24 -0.07
N GLY A 138 8.19 4.03 0.49
CA GLY A 138 7.84 3.68 1.86
C GLY A 138 6.38 3.27 2.02
N THR A 139 6.09 2.35 2.93
CA THR A 139 4.74 1.81 3.10
C THR A 139 3.71 2.82 3.58
N LEU A 140 4.07 3.68 4.53
CA LEU A 140 3.09 4.51 5.26
C LEU A 140 2.51 5.67 4.42
N ILE A 141 3.25 6.20 3.43
CA ILE A 141 2.69 7.17 2.48
C ILE A 141 1.58 6.55 1.61
N VAL A 142 1.68 5.24 1.36
CA VAL A 142 0.66 4.47 0.63
C VAL A 142 -0.60 4.29 1.47
N TYR A 143 -0.46 4.07 2.78
CA TYR A 143 -1.60 4.08 3.69
C TYR A 143 -2.30 5.45 3.68
N SER A 144 -1.53 6.55 3.69
CA SER A 144 -2.09 7.91 3.56
C SER A 144 -2.88 8.05 2.26
N LEU A 145 -2.31 7.58 1.15
CA LEU A 145 -2.97 7.60 -0.15
C LEU A 145 -4.23 6.71 -0.19
N THR A 146 -4.26 5.62 0.57
CA THR A 146 -5.44 4.74 0.68
C THR A 146 -6.57 5.40 1.45
N PHE A 147 -6.27 6.15 2.52
CA PHE A 147 -7.29 7.00 3.16
C PHE A 147 -7.79 8.10 2.22
N ILE A 148 -6.91 8.70 1.40
CA ILE A 148 -7.33 9.63 0.35
C ILE A 148 -8.23 8.93 -0.68
N ALA A 149 -7.88 7.71 -1.09
CA ALA A 149 -8.70 6.90 -2.00
C ALA A 149 -10.10 6.66 -1.43
N LEU A 150 -10.19 6.30 -0.14
CA LEU A 150 -11.45 6.14 0.57
C LEU A 150 -12.26 7.44 0.60
N LEU A 151 -11.64 8.57 0.93
CA LEU A 151 -12.29 9.88 0.96
C LEU A 151 -12.80 10.35 -0.41
N LEU A 152 -12.11 9.96 -1.49
CA LEU A 152 -12.49 10.23 -2.88
C LEU A 152 -13.55 9.26 -3.41
N ALA A 153 -13.54 8.01 -2.94
CA ALA A 153 -14.52 6.99 -3.31
C ALA A 153 -15.87 7.19 -2.62
N GLU A 154 -15.85 7.59 -1.35
CA GLU A 154 -17.04 7.83 -0.53
C GLU A 154 -17.16 9.33 -0.16
N PRO A 155 -17.64 10.21 -1.07
CA PRO A 155 -17.69 11.65 -0.84
C PRO A 155 -18.67 12.04 0.29
N ALA A 156 -18.55 13.28 0.79
CA ALA A 156 -19.37 13.75 1.92
C ALA A 156 -20.86 13.74 1.57
N ALA A 157 -21.73 13.59 2.58
CA ALA A 157 -23.17 13.78 2.38
C ALA A 157 -23.41 15.19 1.80
N GLY A 158 -24.18 15.26 0.71
CA GLY A 158 -24.44 16.51 -0.01
C GLY A 158 -23.34 16.96 -0.98
N ALA A 159 -22.22 16.24 -1.08
CA ALA A 159 -21.23 16.53 -2.12
C ALA A 159 -21.78 16.19 -3.51
N ALA A 160 -21.39 16.97 -4.52
CA ALA A 160 -21.75 16.71 -5.90
C ALA A 160 -21.34 15.29 -6.34
N ASP A 161 -22.30 14.56 -6.90
CA ASP A 161 -22.11 13.20 -7.41
C ASP A 161 -22.63 13.07 -8.84
N ASP A 162 -22.38 14.09 -9.65
CA ASP A 162 -22.54 14.00 -11.10
C ASP A 162 -21.34 13.28 -11.76
N GLU A 163 -21.47 13.01 -13.06
CA GLU A 163 -20.43 12.32 -13.84
C GLU A 163 -19.09 13.08 -13.81
N ALA A 164 -19.11 14.41 -13.84
CA ALA A 164 -17.92 15.24 -13.84
C ALA A 164 -17.20 15.21 -12.48
N ALA A 165 -17.95 15.22 -11.38
CA ALA A 165 -17.43 15.09 -10.02
C ALA A 165 -16.80 13.71 -9.81
N ARG A 166 -17.45 12.62 -10.26
CA ARG A 166 -16.87 11.27 -10.25
C ARG A 166 -15.59 11.19 -11.06
N ALA A 167 -15.60 11.69 -12.30
CA ALA A 167 -14.43 11.72 -13.17
C ALA A 167 -13.26 12.51 -12.56
N ARG A 168 -13.55 13.63 -11.88
CA ARG A 168 -12.55 14.42 -11.16
C ARG A 168 -11.92 13.63 -10.01
N ARG A 169 -12.72 12.96 -9.18
CA ARG A 169 -12.23 12.15 -8.05
C ARG A 169 -11.37 10.97 -8.53
N TYR A 170 -11.82 10.26 -9.57
CA TYR A 170 -11.03 9.22 -10.23
C TYR A 170 -9.71 9.77 -10.77
N ARG A 171 -9.74 10.92 -11.46
CA ARG A 171 -8.53 11.58 -11.98
C ARG A 171 -7.54 11.93 -10.88
N ILE A 172 -8.00 12.47 -9.76
CA ILE A 172 -7.13 12.83 -8.62
C ILE A 172 -6.43 11.58 -8.08
N LEU A 173 -7.20 10.53 -7.72
CA LEU A 173 -6.61 9.31 -7.17
C LEU A 173 -5.63 8.68 -8.16
N ARG A 174 -6.04 8.56 -9.42
CA ARG A 174 -5.21 8.00 -10.49
C ARG A 174 -3.88 8.75 -10.66
N LEU A 175 -3.89 10.08 -10.63
CA LEU A 175 -2.68 10.87 -10.80
C LEU A 175 -1.77 10.78 -9.57
N LEU A 176 -2.32 10.84 -8.36
CA LEU A 176 -1.53 10.66 -7.13
C LEU A 176 -0.87 9.28 -7.08
N PHE A 177 -1.63 8.23 -7.42
CA PHE A 177 -1.10 6.87 -7.45
C PHE A 177 -0.12 6.67 -8.62
N GLY A 178 -0.38 7.27 -9.77
CA GLY A 178 0.55 7.28 -10.90
C GLY A 178 1.88 7.95 -10.56
N ALA A 179 1.87 9.06 -9.81
CA ALA A 179 3.09 9.72 -9.35
C ALA A 179 3.91 8.81 -8.40
N LEU A 180 3.21 8.07 -7.53
CA LEU A 180 3.81 7.09 -6.64
C LEU A 180 4.46 5.94 -7.42
N TRP A 181 3.76 5.39 -8.41
CA TRP A 181 4.32 4.38 -9.32
C TRP A 181 5.47 4.91 -10.20
N THR A 182 5.47 6.19 -10.56
CA THR A 182 6.60 6.80 -11.29
C THR A 182 7.86 6.82 -10.42
N PHE A 183 7.71 7.14 -9.12
CA PHE A 183 8.82 7.09 -8.19
C PHE A 183 9.37 5.67 -8.07
N ASP A 184 8.47 4.69 -7.91
CA ASP A 184 8.82 3.27 -7.92
C ASP A 184 9.62 2.91 -9.19
N ALA A 185 9.03 3.13 -10.35
CA ALA A 185 9.64 2.80 -11.64
C ALA A 185 11.02 3.45 -11.82
N ALA A 186 11.18 4.71 -11.42
CA ALA A 186 12.45 5.42 -11.48
C ALA A 186 13.55 4.69 -10.70
N TRP A 187 13.24 4.12 -9.53
CA TRP A 187 14.22 3.35 -8.76
C TRP A 187 14.53 1.97 -9.32
N LYS A 188 13.58 1.35 -10.01
CA LYS A 188 13.83 0.05 -10.65
C LYS A 188 14.77 0.17 -11.85
N TRP A 189 14.90 1.36 -12.44
CA TRP A 189 15.89 1.64 -13.48
C TRP A 189 17.31 1.88 -12.94
N THR A 190 17.53 1.88 -11.62
CA THR A 190 18.90 2.01 -11.10
C THR A 190 19.74 0.77 -11.39
N PRO A 191 21.05 0.94 -11.66
CA PRO A 191 21.96 -0.20 -11.81
C PRO A 191 21.93 -1.12 -10.59
N PHE A 192 21.87 -0.53 -9.38
CA PHE A 192 21.82 -1.29 -8.15
C PHE A 192 20.63 -2.25 -8.10
N PHE A 193 19.41 -1.78 -8.41
CA PHE A 193 18.25 -2.67 -8.44
C PHE A 193 18.38 -3.75 -9.51
N ILE A 194 18.78 -3.39 -10.73
CA ILE A 194 18.88 -4.35 -11.85
C ILE A 194 19.88 -5.47 -11.54
N ASP A 195 21.03 -5.13 -10.94
CA ASP A 195 22.09 -6.08 -10.61
C ASP A 195 21.86 -6.86 -9.31
N HIS A 196 20.87 -6.45 -8.48
CA HIS A 196 20.59 -7.07 -7.18
C HIS A 196 19.11 -7.43 -6.99
N SER A 197 18.31 -7.46 -8.06
CA SER A 197 16.85 -7.69 -8.03
C SER A 197 16.47 -9.00 -7.33
N LEU A 198 17.28 -10.06 -7.52
CA LEU A 198 17.08 -11.36 -6.88
C LEU A 198 17.28 -11.30 -5.36
N SER A 199 18.16 -10.39 -4.88
CA SER A 199 18.51 -10.31 -3.46
C SER A 199 17.30 -9.93 -2.60
N TYR A 200 16.36 -9.14 -3.13
CA TYR A 200 15.12 -8.77 -2.42
C TYR A 200 14.27 -10.00 -2.08
N LEU A 201 14.13 -10.95 -3.01
CA LEU A 201 13.38 -12.19 -2.77
C LEU A 201 14.14 -13.14 -1.84
N VAL A 202 15.46 -13.22 -1.95
CA VAL A 202 16.24 -14.09 -1.04
C VAL A 202 16.22 -13.54 0.38
N GLN A 203 16.36 -12.22 0.55
CA GLN A 203 16.32 -11.58 1.87
C GLN A 203 14.93 -11.71 2.53
N SER A 204 13.85 -11.70 1.75
CA SER A 204 12.50 -11.83 2.31
C SER A 204 12.21 -13.22 2.87
N GLN A 205 13.03 -14.25 2.58
CA GLN A 205 12.93 -15.59 3.18
C GLN A 205 13.42 -15.63 4.64
N ALA A 206 14.22 -14.65 5.09
CA ALA A 206 14.84 -14.68 6.40
C ALA A 206 13.81 -14.61 7.54
N GLY A 207 13.86 -15.58 8.45
CA GLY A 207 12.95 -15.69 9.59
C GLY A 207 11.59 -16.33 9.29
N GLN A 208 11.27 -16.54 8.00
CA GLN A 208 9.96 -16.97 7.54
C GLN A 208 9.66 -18.45 7.84
N PRO A 209 8.38 -18.81 8.05
CA PRO A 209 7.93 -20.20 8.04
C PRO A 209 8.36 -20.95 6.79
N ALA A 210 8.65 -22.26 6.95
CA ALA A 210 9.16 -23.10 5.87
C ALA A 210 8.30 -23.08 4.59
N TRP A 211 6.98 -22.94 4.71
CA TRP A 211 6.09 -22.86 3.55
C TRP A 211 6.22 -21.55 2.76
N ILE A 212 6.47 -20.42 3.45
CA ILE A 212 6.74 -19.12 2.78
C ILE A 212 8.10 -19.19 2.10
N VAL A 213 9.12 -19.74 2.77
CA VAL A 213 10.44 -19.95 2.18
C VAL A 213 10.33 -20.79 0.92
N ALA A 214 9.62 -21.92 0.97
CA ALA A 214 9.41 -22.81 -0.18
C ALA A 214 8.65 -22.10 -1.32
N TYR A 215 7.61 -21.33 -1.01
CA TYR A 215 6.87 -20.53 -1.99
C TYR A 215 7.78 -19.53 -2.71
N ILE A 216 8.55 -18.73 -1.95
CA ILE A 216 9.46 -17.73 -2.52
C ILE A 216 10.58 -18.40 -3.33
N GLN A 217 11.03 -19.59 -2.89
CA GLN A 217 12.11 -20.33 -3.56
C GLN A 217 11.75 -20.69 -5.02
N ILE A 218 10.49 -20.99 -5.30
CA ILE A 218 10.01 -21.26 -6.68
C ILE A 218 10.33 -20.07 -7.60
N PHE A 219 10.09 -18.85 -7.14
CA PHE A 219 10.35 -17.64 -7.91
C PHE A 219 11.85 -17.33 -8.00
N VAL A 220 12.59 -17.53 -6.90
CA VAL A 220 14.05 -17.40 -6.88
C VAL A 220 14.69 -18.31 -7.92
N ASP A 221 14.26 -19.57 -8.02
CA ASP A 221 14.80 -20.53 -8.98
C ASP A 221 14.39 -20.18 -10.42
N ALA A 222 13.16 -19.72 -10.64
CA ALA A 222 12.74 -19.20 -11.95
C ALA A 222 13.58 -17.99 -12.41
N ILE A 223 13.88 -17.05 -11.49
CA ILE A 223 14.72 -15.89 -11.79
C ILE A 223 16.16 -16.30 -12.08
N LYS A 224 16.71 -17.29 -11.36
CA LYS A 224 18.06 -17.83 -11.67
C LYS A 224 18.15 -18.42 -13.07
N LEU A 225 17.08 -19.02 -13.58
CA LEU A 225 17.04 -19.59 -14.94
C LEU A 225 17.04 -18.50 -16.03
N VAL A 226 16.32 -17.39 -15.82
CA VAL A 226 16.19 -16.31 -16.80
C VAL A 226 17.31 -15.26 -16.66
N GLY A 227 17.90 -15.15 -15.47
CA GLY A 227 18.93 -14.17 -15.10
C GLY A 227 18.35 -12.98 -14.34
N GLN A 228 19.06 -12.56 -13.28
CA GLN A 228 18.60 -11.47 -12.41
C GLN A 228 18.45 -10.12 -13.13
N GLN A 229 19.32 -9.82 -14.09
CA GLN A 229 19.25 -8.57 -14.84
C GLN A 229 18.00 -8.55 -15.73
N ALA A 230 17.68 -9.68 -16.37
CA ALA A 230 16.46 -9.80 -17.17
C ALA A 230 15.20 -9.63 -16.30
N PHE A 231 15.19 -10.22 -15.09
CA PHE A 231 14.12 -10.00 -14.12
C PHE A 231 14.03 -8.54 -13.64
N GLY A 232 15.17 -7.91 -13.33
CA GLY A 232 15.23 -6.51 -12.92
C GLY A 232 14.69 -5.56 -14.01
N ILE A 233 15.08 -5.78 -15.26
CA ILE A 233 14.56 -5.04 -16.42
C ILE A 233 13.06 -5.29 -16.61
N PHE A 234 12.61 -6.55 -16.48
CA PHE A 234 11.17 -6.86 -16.53
C PHE A 234 10.38 -6.09 -15.48
N ALA A 235 10.84 -6.08 -14.22
CA ALA A 235 10.20 -5.31 -13.15
C ALA A 235 10.19 -3.82 -13.50
N ALA A 236 11.33 -3.23 -13.89
CA ALA A 236 11.41 -1.82 -14.28
C ALA A 236 10.43 -1.45 -15.40
N VAL A 237 10.31 -2.29 -16.43
CA VAL A 237 9.35 -2.11 -17.53
C VAL A 237 7.91 -2.25 -17.04
N ALA A 238 7.61 -3.26 -16.23
CA ALA A 238 6.27 -3.47 -15.67
C ALA A 238 5.79 -2.24 -14.88
N GLU A 239 6.63 -1.74 -13.97
CA GLU A 239 6.31 -0.57 -13.15
C GLU A 239 6.21 0.71 -13.99
N THR A 240 7.04 0.85 -15.04
CA THR A 240 6.95 1.96 -16.00
C THR A 240 5.63 1.94 -16.76
N VAL A 241 5.20 0.76 -17.25
CA VAL A 241 3.92 0.61 -17.95
C VAL A 241 2.74 0.97 -17.04
N ILE A 242 2.80 0.56 -15.78
CA ILE A 242 1.81 0.92 -14.77
C ILE A 242 1.79 2.44 -14.56
N ALA A 243 2.94 3.05 -14.28
CA ALA A 243 3.08 4.48 -14.04
C ALA A 243 2.58 5.32 -15.23
N VAL A 244 3.05 5.03 -16.44
CA VAL A 244 2.65 5.74 -17.67
C VAL A 244 1.17 5.53 -17.96
N GLY A 245 0.66 4.30 -17.81
CA GLY A 245 -0.76 4.02 -17.93
C GLY A 245 -1.57 4.90 -16.98
N LEU A 246 -1.24 4.83 -15.68
CA LEU A 246 -1.90 5.60 -14.64
C LEU A 246 -1.80 7.09 -14.92
N LEU A 247 -0.70 7.67 -15.36
CA LEU A 247 -0.59 9.11 -15.63
C LEU A 247 -1.32 9.54 -16.91
N ALA A 248 -1.22 8.75 -17.98
CA ALA A 248 -1.80 9.07 -19.29
C ALA A 248 -3.28 8.68 -19.42
N ASN A 249 -3.86 7.95 -18.46
CA ASN A 249 -5.19 7.35 -18.52
C ASN A 249 -5.37 6.41 -19.74
N ARG A 250 -4.30 5.70 -20.14
CA ARG A 250 -4.31 4.83 -21.32
C ARG A 250 -4.22 3.36 -20.94
N GLY A 251 -5.05 2.53 -21.59
CA GLY A 251 -5.02 1.08 -21.38
C GLY A 251 -5.53 0.61 -20.00
N MET A 252 -6.30 1.43 -19.28
CA MET A 252 -6.74 1.16 -17.89
C MET A 252 -7.44 -0.19 -17.70
N ARG A 253 -8.18 -0.67 -18.71
CA ARG A 253 -8.79 -2.01 -18.69
C ARG A 253 -7.78 -3.16 -18.48
N PHE A 254 -6.51 -2.93 -18.81
CA PHE A 254 -5.41 -3.88 -18.63
C PHE A 254 -4.47 -3.44 -17.51
N VAL A 255 -4.14 -2.15 -17.44
CA VAL A 255 -3.21 -1.60 -16.44
C VAL A 255 -3.73 -1.80 -15.02
N LEU A 256 -5.03 -1.63 -14.78
CA LEU A 256 -5.59 -1.80 -13.43
C LEU A 256 -5.52 -3.25 -12.93
N PRO A 257 -6.02 -4.28 -13.66
CA PRO A 257 -5.87 -5.67 -13.22
C PRO A 257 -4.41 -6.13 -13.24
N PHE A 258 -3.60 -5.68 -14.20
CA PHE A 258 -2.16 -6.00 -14.22
C PHE A 258 -1.45 -5.44 -12.98
N GLY A 259 -1.64 -4.16 -12.66
CA GLY A 259 -1.05 -3.53 -11.48
C GLY A 259 -1.53 -4.17 -10.18
N PHE A 260 -2.81 -4.55 -10.09
CA PHE A 260 -3.35 -5.32 -8.97
C PHE A 260 -2.61 -6.65 -8.76
N LEU A 261 -2.50 -7.46 -9.83
CA LEU A 261 -1.83 -8.77 -9.77
C LEU A 261 -0.33 -8.65 -9.54
N TYR A 262 0.31 -7.68 -10.19
CA TYR A 262 1.73 -7.38 -10.00
C TYR A 262 2.02 -7.03 -8.54
N SER A 263 1.19 -6.18 -7.93
CA SER A 263 1.32 -5.80 -6.53
C SER A 263 1.17 -7.00 -5.57
N ILE A 264 0.25 -7.92 -5.85
CA ILE A 264 0.14 -9.19 -5.08
C ILE A 264 1.38 -10.06 -5.28
N GLY A 265 1.89 -10.14 -6.52
CA GLY A 265 3.11 -10.89 -6.83
C GLY A 265 4.30 -10.38 -6.01
N VAL A 266 4.53 -9.08 -6.00
CA VAL A 266 5.60 -8.44 -5.20
C VAL A 266 5.37 -8.68 -3.71
N TRP A 267 4.15 -8.50 -3.21
CA TRP A 267 3.83 -8.69 -1.79
C TRP A 267 4.13 -10.11 -1.29
N THR A 268 3.72 -11.13 -2.04
CA THR A 268 3.94 -12.53 -1.67
C THR A 268 5.40 -13.00 -1.83
N THR A 269 6.21 -12.26 -2.59
CA THR A 269 7.61 -12.61 -2.89
C THR A 269 8.58 -11.68 -2.20
N ALA A 270 8.87 -10.52 -2.79
CA ALA A 270 9.87 -9.57 -2.30
C ALA A 270 9.52 -8.94 -0.93
N GLU A 271 8.24 -8.90 -0.54
CA GLU A 271 7.83 -8.46 0.82
C GLU A 271 7.54 -9.62 1.78
N GLY A 272 7.61 -10.88 1.31
CA GLY A 272 7.44 -12.07 2.16
C GLY A 272 6.10 -12.11 2.89
N TRP A 273 5.01 -11.73 2.21
CA TRP A 273 3.62 -11.70 2.71
C TRP A 273 3.32 -10.67 3.79
N GLY A 274 4.30 -9.84 4.18
CA GLY A 274 4.13 -8.76 5.14
C GLY A 274 3.45 -9.19 6.45
N GLY A 275 4.23 -9.57 7.44
CA GLY A 275 3.71 -10.03 8.72
C GLY A 275 4.82 -10.53 9.63
N PRO A 276 4.53 -10.95 10.86
CA PRO A 276 5.49 -11.17 11.94
C PRO A 276 6.28 -12.48 11.79
N TYR A 277 6.64 -12.80 10.57
CA TYR A 277 7.34 -14.01 10.18
C TYR A 277 8.85 -13.75 10.10
N GLY A 278 9.35 -12.74 10.81
CA GLY A 278 10.75 -12.31 10.83
C GLY A 278 10.90 -11.03 11.64
N ALA A 279 12.11 -10.73 12.10
CA ALA A 279 12.39 -9.54 12.93
C ALA A 279 12.31 -8.20 12.17
N VAL A 280 11.97 -8.22 10.88
CA VAL A 280 11.97 -7.07 9.98
C VAL A 280 10.87 -7.25 8.93
N THR A 281 9.78 -6.49 8.99
CA THR A 281 8.97 -6.20 7.78
C THR A 281 9.41 -4.84 7.23
N GLY A 282 9.00 -4.47 6.01
CA GLY A 282 9.46 -3.28 5.25
C GLY A 282 9.26 -1.90 5.89
N VAL A 283 8.77 -1.83 7.13
CA VAL A 283 8.79 -0.69 8.06
C VAL A 283 9.25 -1.19 9.44
N GLY A 284 10.42 -1.82 9.51
CA GLY A 284 10.92 -2.45 10.75
C GLY A 284 10.04 -3.54 11.39
N GLY A 285 8.97 -4.02 10.73
CA GLY A 285 7.99 -4.94 11.35
C GLY A 285 6.57 -4.41 11.42
N ASP A 286 6.34 -3.11 11.24
CA ASP A 286 5.26 -2.45 11.97
C ASP A 286 3.89 -2.47 11.27
N VAL A 287 3.84 -2.85 9.98
CA VAL A 287 2.61 -2.90 9.15
C VAL A 287 2.66 -4.02 8.10
N LEU A 288 1.50 -4.41 7.54
CA LEU A 288 1.30 -5.52 6.58
C LEU A 288 2.08 -5.42 5.23
N GLY A 289 2.76 -4.31 4.93
CA GLY A 289 3.56 -4.17 3.70
C GLY A 289 3.04 -3.13 2.70
N THR A 290 3.88 -2.75 1.73
CA THR A 290 3.65 -1.65 0.77
C THR A 290 2.72 -2.11 -0.35
N THR A 291 3.08 -3.19 -1.05
CA THR A 291 2.43 -3.58 -2.30
C THR A 291 1.06 -4.21 -2.12
N ILE A 292 0.75 -4.82 -0.97
CA ILE A 292 -0.64 -5.23 -0.68
C ILE A 292 -1.59 -4.02 -0.62
N ILE A 293 -1.07 -2.87 -0.18
CA ILE A 293 -1.84 -1.62 -0.14
C ILE A 293 -1.95 -1.00 -1.54
N TYR A 294 -0.95 -1.17 -2.41
CA TYR A 294 -1.11 -0.86 -3.84
C TYR A 294 -2.24 -1.67 -4.46
N ALA A 295 -2.33 -2.96 -4.17
CA ALA A 295 -3.42 -3.80 -4.66
C ALA A 295 -4.79 -3.25 -4.21
N LEU A 296 -4.89 -2.77 -2.96
CA LEU A 296 -6.12 -2.13 -2.46
C LEU A 296 -6.45 -0.83 -3.22
N ILE A 297 -5.46 0.03 -3.51
CA ILE A 297 -5.68 1.25 -4.31
C ILE A 297 -6.09 0.91 -5.75
N PHE A 298 -5.48 -0.10 -6.36
CA PHE A 298 -5.93 -0.60 -7.67
C PHE A 298 -7.38 -1.07 -7.62
N ALA A 299 -7.78 -1.77 -6.55
CA ALA A 299 -9.16 -2.19 -6.38
C ALA A 299 -10.12 -0.99 -6.27
N TYR A 300 -9.74 0.07 -5.54
CA TYR A 300 -10.48 1.33 -5.54
C TYR A 300 -10.60 1.92 -6.95
N LEU A 301 -9.49 2.01 -7.69
CA LEU A 301 -9.48 2.51 -9.06
C LEU A 301 -10.31 1.66 -10.02
N MET A 302 -10.33 0.34 -9.87
CA MET A 302 -11.18 -0.57 -10.66
C MET A 302 -12.67 -0.32 -10.40
N VAL A 303 -13.06 -0.10 -9.13
CA VAL A 303 -14.46 0.24 -8.78
C VAL A 303 -14.82 1.65 -9.24
N MET A 304 -13.88 2.60 -9.20
CA MET A 304 -14.07 3.97 -9.68
C MET A 304 -13.98 4.12 -11.21
N TYR A 305 -13.48 3.10 -11.92
CA TYR A 305 -13.21 3.20 -13.34
C TYR A 305 -14.50 3.49 -14.12
N PRO A 306 -14.55 4.56 -14.94
CA PRO A 306 -15.77 4.91 -15.66
C PRO A 306 -16.18 3.78 -16.62
N PRO A 307 -17.49 3.51 -16.79
CA PRO A 307 -17.94 2.66 -17.88
C PRO A 307 -17.43 3.23 -19.19
N MET A 308 -16.88 2.38 -20.06
CA MET A 308 -16.72 2.76 -21.46
C MET A 308 -18.10 3.12 -21.97
N ARG A 309 -18.33 4.39 -22.33
CA ARG A 309 -19.48 4.72 -23.18
C ARG A 309 -19.31 3.82 -24.40
N ARG A 310 -20.17 2.82 -24.54
CA ARG A 310 -20.37 2.18 -25.83
C ARG A 310 -20.76 3.34 -26.73
N SER A 311 -19.87 3.72 -27.65
CA SER A 311 -20.30 4.51 -28.78
C SER A 311 -21.45 3.71 -29.39
N GLU A 312 -22.66 4.23 -29.27
CA GLU A 312 -23.77 3.76 -30.08
C GLU A 312 -23.27 3.87 -31.53
N ALA A 313 -23.02 2.70 -32.12
CA ALA A 313 -22.76 2.54 -33.53
C ALA A 313 -24.07 2.07 -34.17
#